data_AF-A0A4D6MYM2-F1
#
_entry.id   AF-A0A4D6MYM2-F1
#
_cell.length_a   1.000
_cell.length_b   1.000
_cell.length_c   1.000
_cell.angle_alpha   90.00
_cell.angle_beta   90.00
_cell.angle_gamma   90.00
#
_symmetry.space_group_name_H-M   'P 1'
#
loop_
_entity.id
_entity.type
_entity.pdbx_description
1 polymer ?
#
loop_
_entity_poly.entity_id
_entity_poly.type
_entity_poly.pdbx_seq_one_letter_code
_entity_poly.pdbx_strand_id
1 'polypeptide(L)' 'MRATLALAVKAGSALEEEDERRIAHIVEHLAFSATKKYTNHDIVKFLESIEAELGAC' A
#
# COMPACT_ATOMS: atom_id res chain seq x y z
N MET A 1 10.08 23.42 -0.04
CA MET A 1 9.29 22.86 -1.17
C MET A 1 8.89 21.45 -0.78
N ARG A 2 7.61 21.08 -0.86
CA ARG A 2 7.14 19.70 -0.62
C ARG A 2 6.78 19.07 -1.96
N ALA A 3 7.05 17.77 -2.12
CA ALA A 3 6.67 17.00 -3.29
C ALA A 3 5.87 15.78 -2.83
N THR A 4 4.90 15.36 -3.63
CA THR A 4 4.08 14.18 -3.37
C THR A 4 4.30 13.19 -4.51
N LEU A 5 4.44 11.91 -4.18
CA LEU A 5 4.59 10.83 -5.14
C LEU A 5 3.41 9.87 -4.97
N ALA A 6 2.79 9.49 -6.08
CA ALA A 6 1.72 8.50 -6.11
C ALA A 6 2.02 7.44 -7.18
N LEU A 7 1.72 6.18 -6.86
CA LEU A 7 1.76 5.06 -7.79
C LEU A 7 0.32 4.61 -8.07
N ALA A 8 -0.16 4.85 -9.29
CA ALA A 8 -1.49 4.41 -9.71
C ALA A 8 -1.41 3.05 -10.40
N VAL A 9 -2.24 2.10 -9.96
CA VAL A 9 -2.40 0.78 -10.59
C VAL A 9 -3.80 0.69 -11.16
N LYS A 10 -3.95 0.28 -12.42
CA LYS A 10 -5.27 0.11 -13.08
C LYS A 10 -5.92 -1.21 -12.67
N ALA A 11 -6.12 -1.40 -11.36
CA ALA A 11 -6.76 -2.56 -10.77
C ALA A 11 -7.55 -2.16 -9.52
N GLY A 12 -8.58 -2.94 -9.17
CA GLY A 12 -9.44 -2.69 -8.01
C GLY A 12 -10.57 -3.71 -7.93
N SER A 13 -11.48 -3.56 -6.96
CA SER A 13 -12.56 -4.52 -6.70
C SER A 13 -13.52 -4.75 -7.88
N ALA A 14 -13.62 -3.80 -8.81
CA ALA A 14 -14.40 -3.95 -10.04
C ALA A 14 -13.85 -5.03 -11.00
N LEU A 15 -12.60 -5.48 -10.80
CA LEU A 15 -11.96 -6.53 -11.58
C LEU A 15 -11.87 -7.86 -10.80
N GLU A 16 -12.46 -7.95 -9.61
CA GLU A 16 -12.49 -9.19 -8.82
C GLU A 16 -13.58 -10.13 -9.35
N GLU A 17 -13.25 -11.43 -9.42
CA GLU A 17 -14.24 -12.49 -9.57
C GLU A 17 -15.04 -12.71 -8.26
N GLU A 18 -16.10 -13.51 -8.30
CA GLU A 18 -16.97 -13.71 -7.14
C GLU A 18 -16.27 -14.35 -5.93
N ASP A 19 -15.32 -15.24 -6.17
CA ASP A 19 -14.47 -15.87 -5.16
C ASP A 19 -13.28 -14.99 -4.73
N GLU A 20 -13.07 -13.85 -5.38
CA GLU A 20 -11.99 -12.90 -5.12
C GLU A 20 -12.46 -11.62 -4.41
N ARG A 21 -13.73 -11.57 -3.98
CA ARG A 21 -14.29 -10.39 -3.32
C ARG A 21 -13.43 -9.95 -2.13
N ARG A 22 -13.01 -8.67 -2.14
CA ARG A 22 -12.19 -7.97 -1.13
C ARG A 22 -10.69 -8.25 -1.19
N ILE A 23 -10.20 -9.00 -2.18
CA ILE A 23 -8.75 -9.24 -2.35
C ILE A 23 -8.00 -7.93 -2.58
N ALA A 24 -8.51 -7.01 -3.40
CA ALA A 24 -7.88 -5.74 -3.71
C ALA A 24 -7.59 -4.92 -2.45
N HIS A 25 -8.52 -4.86 -1.51
CA HIS A 25 -8.35 -4.18 -0.23
C HIS A 25 -7.30 -4.90 0.65
N ILE A 26 -7.32 -6.23 0.71
CA ILE A 26 -6.32 -6.98 1.47
C ILE A 26 -4.91 -6.78 0.88
N VAL A 27 -4.79 -6.78 -0.45
CA VAL A 27 -3.52 -6.54 -1.15
C VAL A 27 -2.96 -5.15 -0.85
N GLU A 28 -3.82 -4.13 -0.76
CA GLU A 28 -3.44 -2.78 -0.34
C GLU A 28 -2.81 -2.79 1.07
N HIS A 29 -3.46 -3.41 2.06
CA HIS A 29 -2.92 -3.52 3.42
C HIS A 29 -1.59 -4.28 3.45
N LEU A 30 -1.52 -5.41 2.74
CA LEU A 30 -0.32 -6.25 2.71
C LEU A 30 0.89 -5.54 2.09
N ALA A 31 0.68 -4.61 1.16
CA ALA A 31 1.76 -3.83 0.56
C ALA A 31 2.55 -3.02 1.59
N PHE A 32 1.93 -2.63 2.71
CA PHE A 32 2.57 -1.91 3.81
C PHE A 32 2.91 -2.79 5.03
N SER A 33 2.45 -4.05 5.05
CA SER A 33 2.80 -5.01 6.12
C SER A 33 4.21 -5.58 5.98
N ALA A 34 4.62 -6.01 4.78
CA ALA A 34 5.95 -6.56 4.55
C ALA A 34 6.32 -6.61 3.06
N THR A 35 7.62 -6.52 2.78
CA THR A 35 8.24 -6.69 1.46
C THR A 35 9.48 -7.57 1.58
N LYS A 36 10.14 -7.89 0.46
CA LYS A 36 11.41 -8.64 0.48
C LYS A 36 12.54 -7.94 1.26
N LYS A 37 12.49 -6.61 1.40
CA LYS A 37 13.54 -5.81 2.06
C LYS A 37 13.14 -5.25 3.42
N TYR A 38 11.84 -5.12 3.68
CA TYR A 38 11.28 -4.55 4.90
C TYR A 38 10.30 -5.54 5.50
N THR A 39 10.48 -5.97 6.74
CA THR A 39 9.58 -6.92 7.39
C THR A 39 8.74 -6.21 8.45
N ASN A 40 7.58 -6.77 8.81
CA ASN A 40 6.79 -6.35 9.97
C ASN A 40 6.60 -4.82 10.12
N HIS A 41 6.05 -4.18 9.09
CA HIS A 41 5.77 -2.74 9.02
C HIS A 41 7.01 -1.83 9.04
N ASP A 42 8.21 -2.36 8.83
CA ASP A 42 9.44 -1.55 8.79
C ASP A 42 9.44 -0.52 7.65
N ILE A 43 8.69 -0.77 6.57
CA ILE A 43 8.52 0.21 5.49
C ILE A 43 7.73 1.44 5.97
N VAL A 44 6.73 1.25 6.83
CA VAL A 44 5.95 2.35 7.43
C VAL A 44 6.84 3.17 8.35
N LYS A 45 7.59 2.51 9.24
CA LYS A 45 8.56 3.18 10.13
C LYS A 45 9.61 3.98 9.34
N PHE A 46 10.09 3.43 8.23
CA PHE A 46 11.02 4.12 7.35
C PHE A 46 10.39 5.40 6.76
N LEU A 47 9.17 5.31 6.23
CA LEU A 47 8.46 6.46 5.68
C LEU A 47 8.19 7.53 6.76
N GLU A 48 7.77 7.12 7.96
CA GLU A 48 7.59 8.03 9.11
C GLU A 48 8.90 8.72 9.52
N SER A 49 10.03 8.00 9.50
CA SER A 49 11.34 8.55 9.87
C SER A 49 11.85 9.65 8.93
N ILE A 50 11.33 9.70 7.70
CA ILE A 50 11.63 10.75 6.72
C ILE A 50 10.51 11.79 6.62
N GLU A 51 9.58 11.80 7.59
CA GLU A 51 8.40 12.67 7.65
C GLU A 51 7.48 12.54 6.42
N ALA A 52 7.46 11.37 5.78
CA ALA A 52 6.55 11.10 4.68
C ALA A 52 5.16 10.73 5.23
N GLU A 53 4.15 11.48 4.78
CA GLU A 53 2.75 11.19 5.07
C GLU A 53 2.25 10.09 4.12
N LEU A 54 1.76 8.98 4.68
CA LEU A 54 1.10 7.91 3.94
C LEU A 54 -0.37 8.26 3.71
N GLY A 55 -0.76 8.44 2.45
CA GLY A 55 -2.15 8.52 2.03
C GLY A 55 -2.60 7.18 1.47
N ALA A 56 -3.26 6.35 2.28
CA ALA A 56 -3.95 5.16 1.82
C ALA A 56 -5.21 4.95 2.66
N CYS A 57 -6.35 5.33 2.06
CA CYS A 57 -7.74 4.93 2.35
C CYS A 57 -8.61 5.42 1.19
#